data_AF-A0A6A5BZR2-F1
#
_entry.id   AF-A0A6A5BZR2-F1
#
_cell.length_a   1.000
_cell.length_b   1.000
_cell.length_c   1.000
_cell.angle_alpha   90.00
_cell.angle_beta   90.00
_cell.angle_gamma   90.00
#
_symmetry.space_group_name_H-M   'P 1'
#
loop_
_entity.id
_entity.type
_entity.pdbx_description
1 polymer ?
#
loop_
_entity_poly.entity_id
_entity_poly.type
_entity_poly.pdbx_seq_one_letter_code
_entity_poly.pdbx_strand_id
1 'polypeptide(L)'
;MSFRPMNSNNPNLTNIIRDETSLPKINIMTYNVNFGGVSWNGETNLGGYRALQIIHEHSHELDIVCLQETHQGWEFALNHFKPSENMYHEGLHSKNKASSLRANFPHQFWDHSKTDQYLASGSAVLATKDFDLQVQMLESGVKGSFFDAMHIVVTDLRSSTTKTKTRYESSLSIIIDEEKNQKKKKKE
;
A
#
# COMPACT_ATOMS: atom_id res chain seq x y z
N MET A 1 30.28 12.36 -62.53
CA MET A 1 29.93 12.74 -61.15
C MET A 1 28.80 11.82 -60.70
N SER A 2 29.06 10.90 -59.78
CA SER A 2 28.04 9.96 -59.29
C SER A 2 27.48 10.48 -57.96
N PHE A 3 26.15 10.50 -57.84
CA PHE A 3 25.46 10.81 -56.60
C PHE A 3 25.40 9.55 -55.74
N ARG A 4 25.95 9.61 -54.54
CA ARG A 4 25.65 8.63 -53.49
C ARG A 4 24.32 9.02 -52.83
N PRO A 5 23.39 8.09 -52.59
CA PRO A 5 22.30 8.36 -51.66
C PRO A 5 22.85 8.37 -50.23
N MET A 6 22.50 9.41 -49.46
CA MET A 6 22.72 9.44 -48.02
C MET A 6 21.78 8.42 -47.35
N ASN A 7 22.38 7.58 -46.51
CA ASN A 7 21.72 6.60 -45.69
C ASN A 7 21.02 7.32 -44.52
N SER A 8 19.69 7.43 -44.56
CA SER A 8 18.87 7.97 -43.46
C SER A 8 18.37 6.84 -42.55
N ASN A 9 19.30 6.10 -41.93
CA ASN A 9 18.99 5.31 -40.74
C ASN A 9 19.11 6.23 -39.53
N ASN A 10 18.08 7.03 -39.27
CA ASN A 10 17.90 7.64 -37.95
C ASN A 10 16.81 6.83 -37.24
N PRO A 11 17.16 5.94 -36.29
CA PRO A 11 16.15 5.19 -35.56
C PRO A 11 15.31 6.20 -34.77
N ASN A 12 13.99 6.03 -34.88
CA ASN A 12 12.98 6.71 -34.09
C ASN A 12 13.45 6.89 -32.64
N LEU A 13 13.96 8.07 -32.32
CA LEU A 13 13.89 8.63 -30.97
C LEU A 13 12.43 9.05 -30.79
N THR A 14 11.56 8.07 -30.57
CA THR A 14 10.36 8.31 -29.79
C THR A 14 10.85 8.80 -28.44
N ASN A 15 10.90 10.12 -28.28
CA ASN A 15 10.90 10.75 -26.97
C ASN A 15 9.64 10.27 -26.28
N ILE A 16 9.77 9.18 -25.52
CA ILE A 16 8.80 8.85 -24.49
C ILE A 16 9.00 9.93 -23.45
N ILE A 17 8.31 11.05 -23.62
CA ILE A 17 8.05 12.00 -22.55
C ILE A 17 7.20 11.20 -21.58
N ARG A 18 7.85 10.51 -20.64
CA ARG A 18 7.16 9.99 -19.46
C ARG A 18 6.71 11.22 -18.73
N ASP A 19 5.40 11.38 -18.64
CA ASP A 19 4.82 12.41 -17.81
C ASP A 19 5.17 12.07 -16.35
N GLU A 20 6.30 12.58 -15.88
CA GLU A 20 6.82 12.39 -14.52
C GLU A 20 5.93 13.10 -13.46
N THR A 21 4.79 13.66 -13.87
CA THR A 21 3.94 14.51 -13.02
C THR A 21 2.75 13.80 -12.40
N SER A 22 2.42 12.56 -12.77
CA SER A 22 1.37 11.83 -12.06
C SER A 22 1.90 11.34 -10.72
N LEU A 23 1.49 12.00 -9.63
CA LEU A 23 1.68 11.48 -8.28
C LEU A 23 1.21 10.02 -8.23
N PRO A 24 1.94 9.12 -7.53
CA PRO A 24 1.52 7.74 -7.40
C PRO A 24 0.11 7.70 -6.79
N LYS A 25 -0.79 6.95 -7.45
CA LYS A 25 -2.14 6.74 -6.94
C LYS A 25 -2.05 5.96 -5.63
N ILE A 26 -2.79 6.42 -4.61
CA ILE A 26 -2.96 5.71 -3.34
C ILE A 26 -4.43 5.25 -3.29
N ASN A 27 -4.65 3.95 -3.14
CA ASN A 27 -5.97 3.36 -3.01
C ASN A 27 -6.30 3.15 -1.53
N ILE A 28 -7.33 3.84 -1.06
CA ILE A 28 -7.75 3.82 0.35
C ILE A 28 -9.15 3.24 0.45
N MET A 29 -9.34 2.31 1.39
CA MET A 29 -10.66 1.83 1.80
C MET A 29 -10.97 2.32 3.21
N THR A 30 -12.18 2.81 3.43
CA THR A 30 -12.74 3.01 4.78
C THR A 30 -13.89 2.03 4.97
N TYR A 31 -13.93 1.34 6.11
CA TYR A 31 -14.94 0.34 6.37
C TYR A 31 -15.31 0.27 7.85
N ASN A 32 -16.58 0.52 8.15
CA ASN A 32 -17.13 0.26 9.47
C ASN A 32 -17.41 -1.24 9.58
N VAL A 33 -16.68 -1.93 10.46
CA VAL A 33 -16.74 -3.39 10.56
C VAL A 33 -17.95 -3.89 11.33
N ASN A 34 -18.72 -2.97 11.95
CA ASN A 34 -19.77 -3.24 12.92
C ASN A 34 -19.24 -4.01 14.13
N PHE A 35 -19.22 -3.33 15.28
CA PHE A 35 -18.64 -3.85 16.53
C PHE A 35 -19.05 -5.30 16.83
N GLY A 36 -20.32 -5.67 16.61
CA GLY A 36 -20.86 -6.98 16.94
C GLY A 36 -20.53 -8.13 15.98
N GLY A 37 -19.74 -7.91 14.91
CA GLY A 37 -19.38 -8.97 13.96
C GLY A 37 -18.42 -10.02 14.52
N VAL A 38 -17.63 -9.65 15.53
CA VAL A 38 -16.57 -10.47 16.13
C VAL A 38 -16.69 -10.39 17.65
N SER A 39 -16.50 -11.50 18.35
CA SER A 39 -16.43 -11.54 19.82
C SER A 39 -15.05 -11.12 20.32
N TRP A 40 -14.91 -10.80 21.60
CA TRP A 40 -13.63 -10.37 22.18
C TRP A 40 -12.49 -11.40 22.08
N ASN A 41 -12.81 -12.70 21.95
CA ASN A 41 -11.83 -13.77 21.72
C ASN A 41 -11.56 -14.03 20.22
N GLY A 42 -12.17 -13.26 19.31
CA GLY A 42 -11.94 -13.35 17.87
C GLY A 42 -12.85 -14.34 17.13
N GLU A 43 -13.84 -14.94 17.79
CA GLU A 43 -14.86 -15.72 17.10
C GLU A 43 -15.74 -14.82 16.24
N THR A 44 -16.05 -15.28 15.04
CA THR A 44 -16.70 -14.49 13.99
C THR A 44 -18.11 -15.01 13.78
N ASN A 45 -19.09 -14.11 13.73
CA ASN A 45 -20.42 -14.44 13.22
C ASN A 45 -20.48 -14.20 11.70
N LEU A 46 -21.63 -14.43 11.08
CA LEU A 46 -21.82 -14.24 9.64
C LEU A 46 -21.46 -12.82 9.17
N GLY A 47 -21.78 -11.79 9.96
CA GLY A 47 -21.43 -10.40 9.67
C GLY A 47 -19.92 -10.17 9.73
N GLY A 48 -19.27 -10.68 10.79
CA GLY A 48 -17.81 -10.65 10.93
C GLY A 48 -17.08 -11.29 9.77
N TYR A 49 -17.52 -12.50 9.38
CA TYR A 49 -16.96 -13.23 8.24
C TYR A 49 -17.07 -12.43 6.93
N ARG A 50 -18.23 -11.82 6.65
CA ARG A 50 -18.42 -11.01 5.44
C ARG A 50 -17.49 -9.80 5.39
N ALA A 51 -17.34 -9.10 6.51
CA ALA A 51 -16.41 -7.97 6.59
C ALA A 51 -14.96 -8.43 6.33
N LEU A 52 -14.51 -9.50 6.98
CA LEU A 52 -13.18 -10.08 6.77
C LEU A 52 -12.95 -10.49 5.31
N GLN A 53 -13.95 -11.11 4.69
CA GLN A 53 -13.92 -11.53 3.29
C GLN A 53 -13.79 -10.33 2.34
N ILE A 54 -14.63 -9.30 2.50
CA ILE A 54 -14.57 -8.08 1.66
C ILE A 54 -13.17 -7.44 1.74
N ILE A 55 -12.64 -7.28 2.95
CA ILE A 55 -11.31 -6.68 3.16
C ILE A 55 -10.23 -7.55 2.51
N HIS A 56 -10.34 -8.87 2.63
CA HIS A 56 -9.39 -9.81 2.04
C HIS A 56 -9.42 -9.79 0.51
N GLU A 57 -10.60 -9.88 -0.10
CA GLU A 57 -10.78 -9.89 -1.56
C GLU A 57 -10.18 -8.65 -2.22
N HIS A 58 -10.34 -7.48 -1.60
CA HIS A 58 -9.81 -6.21 -2.13
C HIS A 58 -8.37 -5.91 -1.70
N SER A 59 -7.80 -6.69 -0.78
CA SER A 59 -6.51 -6.34 -0.15
C SER A 59 -5.33 -6.19 -1.11
N HIS A 60 -5.39 -6.81 -2.29
CA HIS A 60 -4.34 -6.72 -3.31
C HIS A 60 -4.39 -5.43 -4.14
N GLU A 61 -5.50 -4.69 -4.10
CA GLU A 61 -5.69 -3.42 -4.80
C GLU A 61 -5.56 -2.21 -3.87
N LEU A 62 -5.54 -2.45 -2.56
CA LEU A 62 -5.56 -1.42 -1.53
C LEU A 62 -4.17 -1.15 -0.98
N ASP A 63 -3.86 0.13 -0.78
CA ASP A 63 -2.65 0.59 -0.10
C ASP A 63 -2.89 0.79 1.39
N ILE A 64 -4.07 1.30 1.75
CA ILE A 64 -4.47 1.65 3.11
C ILE A 64 -5.91 1.24 3.37
N VAL A 65 -6.16 0.71 4.57
CA VAL A 65 -7.49 0.36 5.07
C VAL A 65 -7.72 1.04 6.42
N CYS A 66 -8.77 1.84 6.53
CA CYS A 66 -9.22 2.46 7.77
C CYS A 66 -10.46 1.74 8.27
N LEU A 67 -10.43 1.25 9.51
CA LEU A 67 -11.54 0.52 10.13
C LEU A 67 -12.12 1.30 11.30
N GLN A 68 -13.45 1.30 11.41
CA GLN A 68 -14.19 1.86 12.55
C GLN A 68 -15.05 0.78 13.21
N GLU A 69 -15.42 1.02 14.48
CA GLU A 69 -16.16 0.10 15.33
C GLU A 69 -15.40 -1.22 15.59
N THR A 70 -14.09 -1.14 15.76
CA THR A 70 -13.26 -2.30 16.08
C THR A 70 -13.14 -2.52 17.59
N HIS A 71 -12.54 -3.65 17.96
CA HIS A 71 -12.02 -3.94 19.30
C HIS A 71 -10.93 -5.02 19.19
N GLN A 72 -10.37 -5.48 20.31
CA GLN A 72 -9.29 -6.48 20.37
C GLN A 72 -9.65 -7.79 19.64
N GLY A 73 -10.93 -8.16 19.64
CA GLY A 73 -11.42 -9.33 18.91
C GLY A 73 -11.27 -9.19 17.39
N TRP A 74 -11.56 -8.01 16.85
CA TRP A 74 -11.33 -7.70 15.43
C TRP A 74 -9.85 -7.74 15.07
N GLU A 75 -8.98 -7.18 15.92
CA GLU A 75 -7.53 -7.25 15.71
C GLU A 75 -7.06 -8.71 15.65
N PHE A 76 -7.54 -9.55 16.56
CA PHE A 76 -7.25 -10.98 16.53
C PHE A 76 -7.77 -11.63 15.25
N ALA A 77 -9.05 -11.43 14.92
CA ALA A 77 -9.69 -12.06 13.78
C ALA A 77 -9.02 -11.65 12.45
N LEU A 78 -8.77 -10.36 12.22
CA LEU A 78 -8.12 -9.85 11.00
C LEU A 78 -6.70 -10.40 10.83
N ASN A 79 -5.93 -10.51 11.91
CA ASN A 79 -4.57 -11.02 11.85
C ASN A 79 -4.46 -12.53 11.62
N HIS A 80 -5.50 -13.29 11.99
CA HIS A 80 -5.53 -14.75 11.87
C HIS A 80 -6.48 -15.27 10.79
N PHE A 81 -7.26 -14.39 10.16
CA PHE A 81 -8.20 -14.76 9.11
C PHE A 81 -7.46 -15.39 7.94
N LYS A 82 -7.86 -16.61 7.61
CA LYS A 82 -7.44 -17.34 6.42
C LYS A 82 -8.72 -17.79 5.72
N PRO A 83 -9.09 -17.19 4.58
CA PRO A 83 -10.21 -17.73 3.82
C PRO A 83 -9.89 -19.18 3.47
N SER A 84 -10.77 -20.10 3.90
CA SER A 84 -10.63 -21.50 3.53
C SER A 84 -11.02 -21.69 2.06
N GLU A 85 -10.35 -22.59 1.34
CA GLU A 85 -10.65 -22.90 -0.07
C GLU A 85 -12.11 -23.37 -0.27
N ASN A 86 -12.75 -23.89 0.78
CA ASN A 86 -14.10 -24.45 0.74
C ASN A 86 -15.21 -23.44 1.10
N MET A 87 -14.88 -22.20 1.44
CA MET A 87 -15.89 -21.15 1.75
C MET A 87 -16.32 -20.33 0.54
N TYR A 88 -15.69 -20.52 -0.62
CA TYR A 88 -16.12 -19.93 -1.89
C TYR A 88 -17.30 -20.71 -2.48
N HIS A 89 -18.42 -20.76 -1.75
CA HIS A 89 -19.70 -21.06 -2.39
C HIS A 89 -20.10 -19.79 -3.15
N GLU A 90 -20.19 -19.91 -4.48
CA GLU A 90 -20.47 -18.84 -5.47
C GLU A 90 -19.24 -18.24 -6.17
N GLY A 91 -18.53 -19.06 -6.96
CA GLY A 91 -17.95 -18.62 -8.25
C GLY A 91 -16.72 -17.72 -8.24
N LEU A 92 -16.26 -17.19 -7.10
CA LEU A 92 -15.01 -16.42 -7.03
C LEU A 92 -13.80 -17.35 -6.82
N HIS A 93 -13.24 -17.84 -7.92
CA HIS A 93 -11.93 -18.50 -7.90
C HIS A 93 -10.81 -17.46 -7.71
N SER A 94 -10.46 -17.15 -6.45
CA SER A 94 -9.22 -16.43 -6.17
C SER A 94 -8.03 -17.36 -6.39
N LYS A 95 -7.24 -17.12 -7.45
CA LYS A 95 -5.97 -17.81 -7.73
C LYS A 95 -4.82 -17.36 -6.81
N ASN A 96 -5.09 -16.47 -5.86
CA ASN A 96 -4.08 -15.94 -4.96
C ASN A 96 -4.06 -16.77 -3.69
N LYS A 97 -2.90 -17.40 -3.43
CA LYS A 97 -2.57 -18.08 -2.18
C LYS A 97 -3.04 -17.22 -1.01
N ALA A 98 -3.96 -17.73 -0.20
CA ALA A 98 -4.56 -17.00 0.92
C ALA A 98 -3.48 -16.59 1.94
N SER A 99 -2.90 -15.41 1.74
CA SER A 99 -2.10 -14.71 2.74
C SER A 99 -3.04 -14.14 3.79
N SER A 100 -2.63 -14.13 5.06
CA SER A 100 -3.40 -13.42 6.08
C SER A 100 -3.39 -11.91 5.76
N LEU A 101 -4.40 -11.17 6.22
CA LEU A 101 -4.42 -9.71 6.02
C LEU A 101 -3.19 -9.03 6.61
N ARG A 102 -2.63 -9.57 7.70
CA ARG A 102 -1.35 -9.12 8.28
C ARG A 102 -0.17 -9.18 7.31
N ALA A 103 -0.16 -10.16 6.40
CA ALA A 103 0.89 -10.28 5.41
C ALA A 103 0.74 -9.24 4.28
N ASN A 104 -0.48 -8.80 3.98
CA ASN A 104 -0.76 -7.77 2.99
C ASN A 104 -0.57 -6.36 3.59
N PHE A 105 -0.94 -6.19 4.86
CA PHE A 105 -0.84 -4.94 5.61
C PHE A 105 0.02 -5.12 6.87
N PRO A 106 1.35 -5.12 6.76
CA PRO A 106 2.25 -5.33 7.89
C PRO A 106 2.34 -4.12 8.84
N HIS A 107 2.01 -2.92 8.37
CA HIS A 107 1.95 -1.72 9.19
C HIS A 107 0.52 -1.53 9.68
N GLN A 108 0.29 -1.76 10.97
CA GLN A 108 -1.03 -1.66 11.57
C GLN A 108 -0.97 -0.77 12.80
N PHE A 109 -1.93 0.14 12.90
CA PHE A 109 -2.22 0.92 14.09
C PHE A 109 -3.62 0.53 14.58
N TRP A 110 -3.74 0.33 15.88
CA TRP A 110 -4.99 -0.03 16.55
C TRP A 110 -5.19 0.90 17.74
N ASP A 111 -6.36 1.52 17.83
CA ASP A 111 -6.79 2.24 19.03
C ASP A 111 -8.05 1.60 19.60
N HIS A 112 -7.89 1.00 20.78
CA HIS A 112 -8.97 0.42 21.57
C HIS A 112 -9.16 1.16 22.90
N SER A 113 -8.55 2.33 23.07
CA SER A 113 -8.47 3.01 24.38
C SER A 113 -9.82 3.40 24.99
N LYS A 114 -10.87 3.51 24.15
CA LYS A 114 -12.22 3.92 24.56
C LYS A 114 -13.27 2.81 24.48
N THR A 115 -12.92 1.59 24.08
CA THR A 115 -13.90 0.49 23.87
C THR A 115 -14.62 0.08 25.16
N ASP A 116 -14.01 0.29 26.33
CA ASP A 116 -14.65 0.07 27.64
C ASP A 116 -15.66 1.16 28.02
N GLN A 117 -15.56 2.35 27.42
CA GLN A 117 -16.48 3.48 27.65
C GLN A 117 -17.62 3.47 26.63
N TYR A 118 -17.29 3.15 25.38
CA TYR A 118 -18.21 3.10 24.25
C TYR A 118 -17.84 1.90 23.40
N LEU A 119 -18.64 0.84 23.46
CA LEU A 119 -18.31 -0.44 22.81
C LEU A 119 -17.84 -0.23 21.35
N ALA A 120 -18.56 0.56 20.55
CA ALA A 120 -18.26 0.79 19.14
C ALA A 120 -17.16 1.84 18.85
N SER A 121 -16.31 2.25 19.79
CA SER A 121 -15.36 3.35 19.57
C SER A 121 -13.96 2.95 19.10
N GLY A 122 -13.66 1.66 18.98
CA GLY A 122 -12.33 1.24 18.52
C GLY A 122 -12.12 1.56 17.04
N SER A 123 -10.86 1.74 16.66
CA SER A 123 -10.49 2.06 15.29
C SER A 123 -9.13 1.47 14.90
N ALA A 124 -8.89 1.34 13.59
CA ALA A 124 -7.64 0.82 13.07
C ALA A 124 -7.23 1.46 11.74
N VAL A 125 -5.92 1.48 11.48
CA VAL A 125 -5.35 1.78 10.17
C VAL A 125 -4.39 0.67 9.81
N LEU A 126 -4.60 0.07 8.64
CA LEU A 126 -3.75 -0.97 8.07
C LEU A 126 -3.13 -0.42 6.79
N ALA A 127 -1.83 -0.60 6.58
CA ALA A 127 -1.15 -0.18 5.37
C ALA A 127 -0.14 -1.22 4.88
N THR A 128 0.07 -1.22 3.56
CA THR A 128 1.06 -2.07 2.91
C THR A 128 2.47 -1.64 3.33
N LYS A 129 3.46 -2.52 3.14
CA LYS A 129 4.88 -2.27 3.47
C LYS A 129 5.50 -1.04 2.79
N ASP A 130 4.82 -0.53 1.78
CA ASP A 130 5.30 0.58 0.95
C ASP A 130 4.95 1.94 1.55
N PHE A 131 4.24 1.97 2.69
CA PHE A 131 3.85 3.17 3.40
C PHE A 131 4.25 3.11 4.87
N ASP A 132 4.75 4.24 5.37
CA ASP A 132 4.91 4.49 6.80
C ASP A 132 3.73 5.32 7.32
N LEU A 133 3.25 4.99 8.51
CA LEU A 133 2.05 5.57 9.11
C LEU A 133 2.40 6.29 10.41
N GLN A 134 1.96 7.54 10.54
CA GLN A 134 1.87 8.21 11.83
C GLN A 134 0.41 8.53 12.10
N VAL A 135 -0.15 7.92 13.15
CA VAL A 135 -1.57 8.02 13.49
C VAL A 135 -1.72 8.76 14.81
N GLN A 136 -2.66 9.70 14.86
CA GLN A 136 -3.04 10.44 16.05
C GLN A 136 -4.56 10.46 16.19
N MET A 137 -5.06 10.17 17.39
CA MET A 137 -6.47 10.37 17.72
C MET A 137 -6.65 11.80 18.23
N LEU A 138 -7.46 12.58 17.52
CA LEU A 138 -7.75 13.98 17.80
C LEU A 138 -9.19 14.13 18.28
N GLU A 139 -9.49 15.21 19.00
CA GLU A 139 -10.89 15.58 19.24
C GLU A 139 -11.59 15.83 17.89
N SER A 140 -12.80 15.29 17.71
CA SER A 140 -13.49 15.39 16.42
C SER A 140 -13.95 16.81 16.06
N GLY A 141 -14.08 17.70 17.05
CA GLY A 141 -14.62 19.05 16.85
C GLY A 141 -16.10 19.09 16.47
N VAL A 142 -16.77 17.93 16.39
CA VAL A 142 -18.20 17.82 16.10
C VAL A 142 -18.95 17.86 17.43
N LYS A 143 -19.75 18.90 17.63
CA LYS A 143 -20.54 19.07 18.87
C LYS A 143 -21.43 17.85 19.11
N GLY A 144 -21.25 17.20 20.27
CA GLY A 144 -22.01 16.01 20.66
C GLY A 144 -21.47 14.69 20.09
N SER A 145 -20.35 14.70 19.37
CA SER A 145 -19.66 13.48 18.98
C SER A 145 -18.94 12.88 20.18
N PHE A 146 -19.13 11.57 20.37
CA PHE A 146 -18.38 10.77 21.34
C PHE A 146 -17.11 10.14 20.72
N PHE A 147 -16.97 10.24 19.40
CA PHE A 147 -15.89 9.64 18.65
C PHE A 147 -14.80 10.67 18.35
N ASP A 148 -13.56 10.21 18.46
CA ASP A 148 -12.38 10.97 18.07
C ASP A 148 -12.25 11.00 16.53
N ALA A 149 -11.63 12.06 16.02
CA ALA A 149 -11.17 12.09 14.64
C ALA A 149 -9.82 11.39 14.54
N MET A 150 -9.68 10.47 13.59
CA MET A 150 -8.41 9.83 13.30
C MET A 150 -7.64 10.65 12.28
N HIS A 151 -6.47 11.16 12.68
CA HIS A 151 -5.54 11.85 11.81
C HIS A 151 -4.41 10.90 11.39
N ILE A 152 -4.24 10.71 10.09
CA ILE A 152 -3.27 9.77 9.52
C ILE A 152 -2.32 10.56 8.62
N VAL A 153 -1.04 10.60 8.99
CA VAL A 153 0.03 11.08 8.12
C VAL A 153 0.64 9.87 7.43
N VAL A 154 0.58 9.87 6.10
CA VAL A 154 1.05 8.77 5.26
C VAL A 154 2.31 9.20 4.53
N THR A 155 3.38 8.41 4.66
CA THR A 155 4.62 8.61 3.89
C THR A 155 4.79 7.49 2.88
N ASP A 156 4.78 7.81 1.58
CA ASP A 156 5.03 6.84 0.50
C ASP A 156 6.53 6.54 0.38
N LEU A 157 6.92 5.33 0.77
CA LEU A 157 8.33 4.90 0.77
C LEU A 157 8.82 4.54 -0.64
N ARG A 158 7.92 4.26 -1.59
CA ARG A 158 8.29 3.96 -3.00
C ARG A 158 8.93 5.18 -3.67
N SER A 159 8.52 6.37 -3.26
CA SER A 159 9.05 7.64 -3.76
C SER A 159 10.50 7.91 -3.31
N SER A 160 10.94 7.27 -2.22
CA SER A 160 12.29 7.43 -1.67
C SER A 160 13.35 6.61 -2.43
N THR A 161 12.95 5.50 -3.05
CA THR A 161 13.85 4.61 -3.81
C THR A 161 14.20 5.15 -5.20
N THR A 162 13.37 6.02 -5.78
CA THR A 162 13.60 6.56 -7.14
C THR A 162 14.70 7.61 -7.19
N LYS A 163 14.95 8.36 -6.10
CA LYS A 163 15.99 9.40 -6.08
C LYS A 163 17.42 8.88 -5.95
N THR A 164 17.62 7.64 -5.52
CA THR A 164 18.98 7.11 -5.26
C THR A 164 19.52 6.30 -6.44
N LYS A 165 18.66 5.69 -7.27
CA LYS A 165 19.11 4.77 -8.32
C LYS A 165 19.58 5.49 -9.60
N THR A 166 18.91 6.56 -10.02
CA THR A 166 19.29 7.32 -11.23
C THR A 166 20.59 8.11 -11.06
N ARG A 167 20.90 8.57 -9.84
CA ARG A 167 22.09 9.41 -9.60
C ARG A 167 23.39 8.59 -9.50
N TYR A 168 23.32 7.36 -9.01
CA TYR A 168 24.50 6.49 -8.95
C TYR A 168 24.83 5.85 -10.30
N GLU A 169 23.84 5.43 -11.09
CA GLU A 169 24.10 4.81 -12.41
C GLU A 169 24.56 5.84 -13.46
N SER A 170 24.08 7.09 -13.41
CA SER A 170 24.61 8.15 -14.28
C SER A 170 26.05 8.54 -13.93
N SER A 171 26.38 8.56 -12.63
CA SER A 171 27.72 8.95 -12.17
C SER A 171 28.75 7.86 -12.49
N LEU A 172 28.39 6.59 -12.33
CA LEU A 172 29.27 5.45 -12.64
C LEU A 172 29.53 5.29 -14.14
N SER A 173 28.54 5.54 -15.00
CA SER A 173 28.72 5.48 -16.46
C SER A 173 29.63 6.61 -16.98
N ILE A 174 29.50 7.83 -16.43
CA ILE A 174 30.39 8.96 -16.76
C ILE A 174 31.84 8.66 -16.34
N ILE A 175 32.04 8.11 -15.14
CA ILE A 175 33.39 7.79 -14.64
C ILE A 175 34.06 6.69 -15.48
N ILE A 176 33.31 5.67 -15.90
CA ILE A 176 33.84 4.55 -16.70
C ILE A 176 34.25 5.01 -18.12
N ASP A 177 33.54 5.97 -18.71
CA ASP A 177 33.85 6.49 -20.04
C ASP A 177 35.04 7.47 -20.03
N GLU A 178 35.24 8.24 -18.95
CA GLU A 178 36.44 9.08 -18.80
C GLU A 178 37.72 8.26 -18.62
N GLU A 179 37.69 7.19 -17.83
CA GLU A 179 38.87 6.33 -17.63
C GLU A 179 39.31 5.60 -18.91
N LYS A 180 38.36 5.18 -19.76
CA LYS A 180 38.67 4.56 -21.06
C LYS A 180 39.29 5.56 -22.03
N ASN A 181 38.80 6.80 -22.05
CA ASN A 181 39.35 7.85 -22.92
C ASN A 181 40.74 8.32 -22.49
N GLN A 182 41.04 8.36 -21.19
CA GLN A 182 42.39 8.70 -20.70
C GLN A 182 43.43 7.60 -20.99
N LYS A 183 43.04 6.32 -20.93
CA LYS A 183 43.93 5.20 -21.29
C LYS A 183 44.26 5.14 -22.79
N LYS A 184 43.39 5.66 -23.65
CA LYS A 184 43.60 5.70 -25.11
C LYS A 184 44.58 6.80 -25.53
N LYS A 185 44.54 7.97 -24.86
CA LYS A 185 45.46 9.10 -25.11
C LYS A 185 46.91 8.91 -24.62
N LYS A 186 47.20 7.89 -23.82
CA LYS A 186 48.57 7.57 -23.35
C LYS A 186 49.30 6.55 -24.24
N LYS A 187 48.68 6.09 -25.33
CA LYS A 187 49.24 5.08 -26.24
C LYS A 187 49.51 5.61 -27.66
N GLU A 188 49.29 6.89 -27.89
CA GLU A 188 49.70 7.65 -29.08
C GLU A 188 50.82 8.61 -28.69
#